data_AF-A0A3C1UKK8-F1
#
_entry.id   AF-A0A3C1UKK8-F1
#
_cell.length_a   1.000
_cell.length_b   1.000
_cell.length_c   1.000
_cell.angle_alpha   90.00
_cell.angle_beta   90.00
_cell.angle_gamma   90.00
#
_symmetry.space_group_name_H-M   'P 1'
#
loop_
_entity.id
_entity.type
_entity.pdbx_description
1 polymer ?
#
loop_
_entity_poly.entity_id
_entity_poly.type
_entity_poly.pdbx_seq_one_letter_code
_entity_poly.pdbx_strand_id
1 'polypeptide(L)'
;HLRVLENVGMTGIKPVEFQGQQIVPLQFLKALLPDPASLGPRTKGKTCIGCLVEGRKDAKRRRVFIYNVCDHQACYEEVKSQAVSYTTGVPAMIGAKQILSGQWRKPGVFNMEQLDPDPFMTDLNACGLPWNVLEMPVEEAES
;
A
#
# COMPACT_ATOMS: atom_id res chain seq x y z
N HIS A 1 21.62 -1.66 -3.88
CA HIS A 1 21.49 -2.81 -2.96
C HIS A 1 20.93 -4.05 -3.66
N LEU A 2 19.67 -4.07 -4.13
CA LEU A 2 19.07 -5.27 -4.74
C LEU A 2 19.87 -5.81 -5.95
N ARG A 3 20.25 -4.96 -6.90
CA ARG A 3 21.05 -5.36 -8.07
C ARG A 3 22.42 -5.96 -7.72
N VAL A 4 23.00 -5.56 -6.58
CA VAL A 4 24.25 -6.18 -6.08
C VAL A 4 23.97 -7.58 -5.57
N LEU A 5 22.92 -7.75 -4.74
CA LEU A 5 22.49 -9.06 -4.21
C LEU A 5 22.09 -10.03 -5.34
N GLU A 6 21.43 -9.53 -6.38
CA GLU A 6 21.11 -10.31 -7.58
C GLU A 6 22.37 -10.73 -8.34
N ASN A 7 23.30 -9.80 -8.58
CA ASN A 7 24.53 -10.08 -9.31
C ASN A 7 25.42 -11.12 -8.60
N VAL A 8 25.39 -11.18 -7.26
CA VAL A 8 26.12 -12.19 -6.48
C VAL A 8 25.30 -13.47 -6.24
N GLY A 9 24.10 -13.58 -6.82
CA GLY A 9 23.25 -14.78 -6.74
C GLY A 9 22.49 -14.96 -5.42
N MET A 10 22.51 -13.98 -4.51
CA MET A 10 21.88 -14.09 -3.18
C MET A 10 20.34 -14.07 -3.23
N THR A 11 19.75 -13.69 -4.35
CA THR A 11 18.30 -13.77 -4.59
C THR A 11 17.86 -15.09 -5.21
N GLY A 12 18.79 -16.03 -5.42
CA GLY A 12 18.52 -17.34 -6.02
C GLY A 12 17.64 -18.24 -5.15
N ILE A 13 16.73 -18.98 -5.79
CA ILE A 13 15.80 -19.92 -5.15
C ILE A 13 16.22 -21.39 -5.28
N LYS A 14 17.23 -21.68 -6.09
CA LYS A 14 17.75 -23.04 -6.26
C LYS A 14 18.80 -23.33 -5.18
N PRO A 15 18.83 -24.55 -4.62
CA PRO A 15 19.88 -24.94 -3.69
C PRO A 15 21.26 -24.88 -4.35
N VAL A 16 22.26 -24.48 -3.57
CA VAL A 16 23.68 -24.51 -3.90
C VAL A 16 24.40 -25.28 -2.81
N GLU A 17 25.33 -26.16 -3.19
CA GLU A 17 26.13 -26.91 -2.25
C GLU A 17 27.25 -26.05 -1.67
N PHE A 18 27.35 -25.98 -0.35
CA PHE A 18 28.42 -25.30 0.36
C PHE A 18 28.83 -26.14 1.58
N GLN A 19 30.08 -26.62 1.59
CA GLN A 19 30.64 -27.44 2.67
C GLN A 19 29.77 -28.66 3.04
N GLY A 20 29.23 -29.35 2.02
CA GLY A 20 28.39 -30.55 2.20
C GLY A 20 26.95 -30.25 2.66
N GLN A 21 26.53 -28.98 2.69
CA GLN A 21 25.16 -28.57 2.99
C GLN A 21 24.50 -27.93 1.77
N GLN A 22 23.22 -28.21 1.56
CA GLN A 22 22.43 -27.57 0.52
C GLN A 22 21.78 -26.30 1.07
N ILE A 23 22.17 -25.14 0.53
CA ILE A 23 21.69 -23.84 0.99
C ILE A 23 20.91 -23.17 -0.13
N VAL A 24 19.71 -22.64 0.19
CA VAL A 24 18.97 -21.77 -0.73
C VAL A 24 19.37 -20.31 -0.46
N PRO A 25 20.04 -19.61 -1.39
CA PRO A 25 20.59 -18.28 -1.15
C PRO A 25 19.57 -17.27 -0.62
N LEU A 26 18.35 -17.25 -1.18
CA LEU A 26 17.30 -16.33 -0.74
C LEU A 26 16.85 -16.57 0.71
N GLN A 27 16.80 -17.84 1.15
CA GLN A 27 16.46 -18.17 2.53
C GLN A 27 17.57 -17.76 3.49
N PHE A 28 18.83 -17.97 3.08
CA PHE A 28 19.99 -17.52 3.85
C PHE A 28 20.04 -15.99 3.95
N LEU A 29 19.80 -15.28 2.84
CA LEU A 29 19.67 -13.83 2.83
C LEU A 29 18.59 -13.34 3.81
N LYS A 30 17.41 -13.99 3.83
CA LYS A 30 16.33 -13.67 4.76
C LYS A 30 16.79 -13.78 6.22
N ALA A 31 17.62 -14.75 6.56
CA ALA A 31 18.15 -14.93 7.92
C ALA A 31 19.19 -13.85 8.31
N LEU A 32 19.91 -13.29 7.34
CA LEU A 32 20.89 -12.22 7.56
C LEU A 32 20.25 -10.83 7.65
N LEU A 33 19.11 -10.63 6.96
CA LEU A 33 18.39 -9.37 7.00
C LEU A 33 17.74 -9.17 8.37
N PRO A 34 17.62 -7.92 8.85
CA PRO A 34 16.90 -7.64 10.09
C PRO A 34 15.45 -8.11 9.97
N ASP A 35 14.89 -8.58 11.09
CA ASP A 35 13.49 -8.99 11.16
C ASP A 35 12.59 -7.82 10.71
N PRO A 36 11.76 -7.99 9.67
CA PRO A 36 10.84 -6.97 9.20
C PRO A 36 9.96 -6.37 10.30
N ALA A 37 9.54 -7.18 11.29
CA ALA A 37 8.73 -6.71 12.41
C ALA A 37 9.50 -5.75 13.34
N SER A 38 10.81 -5.89 13.43
CA SER A 38 11.68 -5.05 14.26
C SER A 38 11.99 -3.68 13.64
N LEU A 39 11.58 -3.44 12.39
CA LEU A 39 11.87 -2.20 11.68
C LEU A 39 10.97 -1.04 12.12
N GLY A 40 9.78 -1.32 12.67
CA GLY A 40 8.79 -0.30 13.06
C GLY A 40 9.37 0.91 13.82
N PRO A 41 10.11 0.71 14.94
CA PRO A 41 10.73 1.81 15.69
C PRO A 41 11.80 2.63 14.94
N ARG A 42 12.43 2.03 13.93
CA ARG A 42 13.58 2.61 13.21
C ARG A 42 13.15 3.32 11.93
N THR A 43 12.00 2.94 11.37
CA THR A 43 11.48 3.49 10.13
C THR A 43 10.93 4.90 10.37
N LYS A 44 11.50 5.87 9.66
CA LYS A 44 11.05 7.25 9.64
C LYS A 44 10.64 7.64 8.23
N GLY A 45 9.76 8.62 8.13
CA GLY A 45 9.26 9.13 6.86
C GLY A 45 7.77 8.86 6.68
N LYS A 46 7.29 9.16 5.48
CA LYS A 46 5.87 9.11 5.13
C LYS A 46 5.67 8.31 3.86
N THR A 47 4.55 7.61 3.77
CA THR A 47 4.05 7.06 2.51
C THR A 47 3.11 8.05 1.87
N CYS A 48 3.11 8.15 0.55
CA CYS A 48 2.10 8.86 -0.22
C CYS A 48 1.58 7.89 -1.28
N ILE A 49 0.30 7.53 -1.20
CA ILE A 49 -0.36 6.60 -2.12
C ILE A 49 -1.61 7.27 -2.65
N GLY A 50 -1.79 7.26 -3.96
CA GLY A 50 -2.91 7.91 -4.60
C GLY A 50 -3.06 7.56 -6.07
N CYS A 51 -4.15 8.05 -6.65
CA CYS A 51 -4.48 7.89 -8.06
C CYS A 51 -4.48 9.26 -8.75
N LEU A 52 -3.66 9.39 -9.80
CA LEU A 52 -3.73 10.53 -10.72
C LEU A 52 -4.69 10.16 -11.84
N VAL A 53 -5.84 10.82 -11.87
CA VAL A 53 -6.94 10.51 -12.78
C VAL A 53 -7.12 11.69 -13.74
N GLU A 54 -7.05 11.42 -15.04
CA GLU A 54 -7.41 12.37 -16.08
C GLU A 54 -8.66 11.90 -16.80
N GLY A 55 -9.59 12.82 -17.07
CA GLY A 55 -10.81 12.53 -17.79
C GLY A 55 -11.51 13.80 -18.24
N ARG A 56 -12.82 13.69 -18.45
CA ARG A 56 -13.69 14.82 -18.77
C ARG A 56 -14.79 14.97 -17.72
N LYS A 57 -15.06 16.20 -17.32
CA LYS A 57 -16.20 16.58 -16.48
C LYS A 57 -16.85 17.82 -17.11
N ASP A 58 -18.16 17.80 -17.30
CA ASP A 58 -18.91 18.91 -17.93
C ASP A 58 -18.31 19.33 -19.29
N ALA A 59 -17.96 18.33 -20.11
CA ALA A 59 -17.29 18.45 -21.41
C ALA A 59 -15.87 19.07 -21.40
N LYS A 60 -15.32 19.44 -20.23
CA LYS A 60 -13.96 19.97 -20.08
C LYS A 60 -13.00 18.89 -19.59
N ARG A 61 -11.76 18.92 -20.07
CA ARG A 61 -10.70 18.07 -19.50
C ARG A 61 -10.48 18.45 -18.04
N ARG A 62 -10.29 17.44 -17.19
CA ARG A 62 -10.00 17.60 -15.77
C ARG A 62 -9.01 16.54 -15.35
N ARG A 63 -8.03 16.93 -14.53
CA ARG A 63 -7.02 16.05 -13.96
C ARG A 63 -7.00 16.24 -12.46
N VAL A 64 -7.12 15.16 -11.70
CA VAL A 64 -7.13 15.19 -10.23
C VAL A 64 -6.19 14.15 -9.67
N PHE A 65 -5.54 14.49 -8.55
CA PHE A 65 -4.79 13.54 -7.76
C PHE A 65 -5.50 13.31 -6.42
N ILE A 66 -5.99 12.09 -6.22
CA ILE A 66 -6.65 11.67 -4.97
C ILE A 66 -5.64 10.82 -4.20
N TYR A 67 -5.28 11.23 -2.97
CA TYR A 67 -4.17 10.61 -2.26
C TYR A 67 -4.32 10.64 -0.75
N ASN A 68 -3.62 9.73 -0.08
CA ASN A 68 -3.40 9.69 1.35
C ASN A 68 -1.90 9.83 1.65
N VAL A 69 -1.59 10.56 2.72
CA VAL A 69 -0.25 10.60 3.32
C VAL A 69 -0.31 9.96 4.69
N CYS A 70 0.56 9.00 4.95
CA CYS A 70 0.58 8.24 6.20
C CYS A 70 2.00 8.26 6.80
N ASP A 71 2.10 8.57 8.09
CA ASP A 71 3.38 8.72 8.80
C ASP A 71 3.75 7.43 9.54
N HIS A 72 4.97 6.93 9.32
CA HIS A 72 5.42 5.67 9.92
C HIS A 72 5.45 5.71 11.44
N GLN A 73 5.82 6.86 12.03
CA GLN A 73 5.97 6.99 13.48
C GLN A 73 4.61 7.06 14.15
N ALA A 74 3.67 7.82 13.57
CA ALA A 74 2.30 7.88 14.06
C ALA A 74 1.61 6.49 14.06
N CYS A 75 1.78 5.71 12.98
CA CYS A 75 1.25 4.35 12.90
C CYS A 75 1.83 3.44 13.99
N TYR A 76 3.14 3.57 14.26
CA TYR A 76 3.82 2.75 15.24
C TYR A 76 3.42 3.13 16.68
N GLU A 77 3.21 4.42 16.93
CA GLU A 77 2.67 4.92 18.20
C GLU A 77 1.28 4.35 18.47
N GLU A 78 0.38 4.37 17.48
CA GLU A 78 -1.01 3.93 17.61
C GLU A 78 -1.14 2.39 17.74
N VAL A 79 -0.64 1.64 16.75
CA VAL A 79 -0.92 0.20 16.61
C VAL A 79 0.34 -0.68 16.54
N LYS A 80 1.51 -0.11 16.83
CA LYS A 80 2.81 -0.82 16.83
C LYS A 80 3.16 -1.44 15.47
N SER A 81 2.71 -0.82 14.38
CA SER A 81 3.01 -1.24 13.01
C SER A 81 3.48 -0.07 12.14
N GLN A 82 4.15 -0.39 11.04
CA GLN A 82 4.60 0.62 10.07
C GLN A 82 3.47 1.03 9.11
N ALA A 83 3.61 2.21 8.47
CA ALA A 83 2.59 2.75 7.56
C ALA A 83 2.15 1.80 6.43
N VAL A 84 3.03 0.92 5.94
CA VAL A 84 2.67 -0.09 4.91
C VAL A 84 1.62 -1.08 5.43
N SER A 85 1.82 -1.60 6.64
CA SER A 85 0.86 -2.50 7.27
C SER A 85 -0.42 -1.75 7.65
N TYR A 86 -0.28 -0.51 8.15
CA TYR A 86 -1.40 0.34 8.54
C TYR A 86 -2.33 0.66 7.36
N THR A 87 -1.75 1.15 6.26
CA THR A 87 -2.48 1.49 5.01
C THR A 87 -3.14 0.29 4.33
N THR A 88 -2.74 -0.93 4.66
CA THR A 88 -3.42 -2.16 4.20
C THR A 88 -4.48 -2.63 5.20
N GLY A 89 -4.16 -2.57 6.51
CA GLY A 89 -5.01 -3.09 7.57
C GLY A 89 -6.28 -2.26 7.80
N VAL A 90 -6.18 -0.93 7.74
CA VAL A 90 -7.34 -0.04 7.93
C VAL A 90 -8.39 -0.26 6.82
N PRO A 91 -8.06 -0.26 5.51
CA PRO A 91 -9.01 -0.60 4.45
C PRO A 91 -9.65 -1.98 4.61
N ALA A 92 -8.89 -2.99 5.06
CA ALA A 92 -9.43 -4.33 5.31
C ALA A 92 -10.50 -4.30 6.42
N MET A 93 -10.23 -3.59 7.52
CA MET A 93 -11.21 -3.39 8.60
C MET A 93 -12.44 -2.63 8.12
N ILE A 94 -12.27 -1.54 7.37
CA ILE A 94 -13.40 -0.76 6.84
C ILE A 94 -14.24 -1.61 5.89
N GLY A 95 -13.63 -2.35 4.96
CA GLY A 95 -14.35 -3.25 4.07
C GLY A 95 -15.20 -4.28 4.83
N ALA A 96 -14.64 -4.88 5.88
CA ALA A 96 -15.38 -5.78 6.76
C ALA A 96 -16.54 -5.06 7.49
N LYS A 97 -16.30 -3.85 8.00
CA LYS A 97 -17.33 -3.00 8.63
C LYS A 97 -18.49 -2.71 7.66
N GLN A 98 -18.21 -2.35 6.41
CA GLN A 98 -19.23 -2.05 5.40
C GLN A 98 -20.08 -3.28 5.05
N ILE A 99 -19.48 -4.47 5.03
CA ILE A 99 -20.21 -5.73 4.81
C ILE A 99 -21.11 -6.04 6.02
N LEU A 100 -20.59 -5.90 7.24
CA LEU A 100 -21.32 -6.22 8.47
C LEU A 100 -22.43 -5.22 8.79
N SER A 101 -22.25 -3.93 8.45
CA SER A 101 -23.30 -2.90 8.58
C SER A 101 -24.38 -3.00 7.51
N GLY A 102 -24.19 -3.84 6.49
CA GLY A 102 -25.15 -4.05 5.41
C GLY A 102 -24.95 -3.13 4.20
N GLN A 103 -24.12 -2.08 4.30
CA GLN A 103 -23.90 -1.10 3.22
C GLN A 103 -23.31 -1.73 1.96
N TRP A 104 -22.42 -2.71 2.12
CA TRP A 104 -21.81 -3.45 1.01
C TRP A 104 -22.28 -4.91 0.92
N ARG A 105 -23.37 -5.26 1.61
CA ARG A 105 -23.86 -6.65 1.65
C ARG A 105 -24.73 -6.97 0.43
N LYS A 106 -24.16 -7.65 -0.56
CA LYS A 106 -24.85 -8.10 -1.78
C LYS A 106 -24.41 -9.53 -2.17
N PRO A 107 -25.30 -10.39 -2.71
CA PRO A 107 -24.90 -11.71 -3.20
C PRO A 107 -24.01 -11.60 -4.45
N GLY A 108 -22.90 -12.32 -4.46
CA GLY A 108 -21.95 -12.35 -5.58
C GLY A 108 -20.50 -12.11 -5.14
N VAL A 109 -19.63 -11.92 -6.13
CA VAL A 109 -18.23 -11.52 -5.94
C VAL A 109 -18.08 -10.12 -6.52
N PHE A 110 -17.49 -9.21 -5.75
CA PHE A 110 -17.39 -7.80 -6.09
C PHE A 110 -15.98 -7.29 -5.84
N ASN A 111 -15.52 -6.41 -6.73
CA ASN A 111 -14.41 -5.51 -6.48
C ASN A 111 -14.92 -4.21 -5.85
N MET A 112 -13.99 -3.44 -5.30
CA MET A 112 -14.27 -2.20 -4.55
C MET A 112 -15.02 -1.15 -5.40
N GLU A 113 -14.61 -0.98 -6.66
CA GLU A 113 -15.17 -0.01 -7.60
C GLU A 113 -16.61 -0.31 -8.05
N GLN A 114 -17.13 -1.49 -7.71
CA GLN A 114 -18.51 -1.91 -8.02
C GLN A 114 -19.50 -1.55 -6.90
N LEU A 115 -19.00 -1.01 -5.79
CA LEU A 115 -19.77 -0.65 -4.60
C LEU A 115 -19.74 0.88 -4.41
N ASP A 116 -20.74 1.41 -3.70
CA ASP A 116 -20.78 2.85 -3.38
C ASP A 116 -19.54 3.25 -2.54
N PRO A 117 -18.68 4.16 -3.04
CA PRO A 117 -17.47 4.54 -2.34
C PRO A 117 -17.73 5.47 -1.15
N ASP A 118 -18.82 6.23 -1.12
CA ASP A 118 -19.04 7.31 -0.16
C ASP A 118 -18.90 6.89 1.32
N PRO A 119 -19.51 5.78 1.78
CA PRO A 119 -19.36 5.36 3.19
C PRO A 119 -17.94 4.86 3.50
N PHE A 120 -17.25 4.27 2.52
CA PHE A 120 -15.87 3.82 2.68
C PHE A 120 -14.91 5.01 2.78
N MET A 121 -15.08 6.01 1.93
CA MET A 121 -14.28 7.24 1.94
C MET A 121 -14.51 8.06 3.22
N THR A 122 -15.72 8.03 3.77
CA THR A 122 -16.03 8.63 5.08
C THR A 122 -15.26 7.92 6.20
N ASP A 123 -15.28 6.59 6.21
CA ASP A 123 -14.58 5.79 7.21
C ASP A 123 -13.06 5.90 7.11
N LEU A 124 -12.49 6.06 5.91
CA LEU A 124 -11.05 6.33 5.75
C LEU A 124 -10.62 7.57 6.55
N ASN A 125 -11.38 8.66 6.46
CA ASN A 125 -11.10 9.87 7.24
C ASN A 125 -11.24 9.65 8.75
N ALA A 126 -12.25 8.87 9.16
CA ALA A 126 -12.51 8.61 10.58
C ALA A 126 -11.53 7.60 11.22
N CYS A 127 -10.96 6.70 10.42
CA CYS A 127 -10.13 5.59 10.89
C CYS A 127 -8.63 5.77 10.59
N GLY A 128 -8.16 7.02 10.53
CA GLY A 128 -6.72 7.33 10.50
C GLY A 128 -6.07 7.38 9.12
N LEU A 129 -6.85 7.29 8.03
CA LEU A 129 -6.36 7.43 6.65
C LEU A 129 -7.06 8.60 5.92
N PRO A 130 -6.89 9.85 6.39
CA PRO A 130 -7.49 10.99 5.71
C PRO A 130 -6.97 11.12 4.28
N TRP A 131 -7.87 11.38 3.34
CA TRP A 131 -7.55 11.53 1.92
C TRP A 131 -7.78 12.95 1.46
N ASN A 132 -7.04 13.35 0.44
CA ASN A 132 -7.09 14.67 -0.16
C ASN A 132 -7.34 14.56 -1.65
N VAL A 133 -7.97 15.60 -2.22
CA VAL A 133 -8.12 15.76 -3.67
C VAL A 133 -7.37 17.02 -4.07
N LEU A 134 -6.42 16.88 -4.97
CA LEU A 134 -5.67 17.98 -5.56
C LEU A 134 -6.06 18.12 -7.02
N GLU A 135 -6.53 19.31 -7.42
CA GLU A 135 -6.69 19.65 -8.83
C GLU A 135 -5.31 19.80 -9.47
N MET A 136 -5.10 19.14 -10.59
CA MET A 136 -3.83 19.12 -11.31
C MET A 136 -3.99 19.85 -12.65
N PRO A 137 -2.94 20.52 -13.13
CA PRO A 137 -2.96 21.08 -14.47
C PRO A 137 -3.17 19.96 -15.49
N VAL A 138 -4.08 20.19 -16.42
CA VAL A 138 -4.26 19.33 -17.60
C VAL A 138 -3.08 19.60 -18.51
N GLU A 139 -2.29 18.58 -18.83
CA GLU A 139 -1.24 18.71 -19.84
C GLU A 139 -1.92 18.86 -21.21
N GLU A 140 -1.64 19.98 -21.88
CA GLU A 140 -1.98 20.13 -23.29
C GLU A 140 -1.11 19.13 -24.06
N ALA A 141 -1.74 18.28 -24.88
CA ALA A 141 -0.97 17.38 -25.72
C ALA A 141 -0.12 18.23 -26.66
N GLU A 142 1.20 18.04 -26.64
CA GLU A 142 2.08 18.59 -27.67
C GLU A 142 1.56 18.09 -29.03
N SER A 143 1.11 19.04 -29.86
CA SER A 143 0.58 18.81 -31.21
C SER A 143 1.68 18.57 -32.22
#